data_AF-A0AA95JQT7-F1
#
_entry.id   AF-A0AA95JQT7-F1
#
_cell.length_a   1.000
_cell.length_b   1.000
_cell.length_c   1.000
_cell.angle_alpha   90.00
_cell.angle_beta   90.00
_cell.angle_gamma   90.00
#
_symmetry.space_group_name_H-M   'P 1'
#
loop_
_entity.id
_entity.type
_entity.pdbx_description
1 polymer ?
#
loop_
_entity_poly.entity_id
_entity_poly.type
_entity_poly.pdbx_seq_one_letter_code
_entity_poly.pdbx_strand_id
1 'polypeptide(L)' 'MLRYPTDALWQEIAFLAYHLHWSMDDLLDLEHMDRVRMVRAVVNLNERAWQSVREFGA' A
#
# COMPACT_ATOMS: atom_id res chain seq x y z
N MET A 1 -15.92 -18.03 -11.46
CA MET A 1 -15.58 -17.12 -10.35
C MET A 1 -14.07 -16.95 -10.32
N LEU A 2 -13.54 -15.75 -10.57
CA LEU A 2 -12.11 -15.47 -10.41
C LEU A 2 -11.85 -15.28 -8.91
N ARG A 3 -11.13 -16.19 -8.27
CA ARG A 3 -10.73 -16.04 -6.87
C ARG A 3 -9.57 -15.06 -6.83
N TYR A 4 -9.64 -14.05 -5.96
CA TYR A 4 -8.51 -13.15 -5.76
C TYR A 4 -7.31 -13.96 -5.25
N PRO A 5 -6.11 -13.82 -5.86
CA PRO A 5 -4.96 -14.64 -5.47
C PRO A 5 -4.53 -14.30 -4.05
N THR A 6 -4.46 -15.31 -3.19
CA THR A 6 -4.14 -15.16 -1.76
C THR A 6 -2.78 -14.48 -1.55
N ASP A 7 -1.81 -14.72 -2.44
CA ASP A 7 -0.49 -14.12 -2.35
C ASP A 7 -0.53 -12.60 -2.57
N ALA A 8 -1.40 -12.12 -3.47
CA ALA A 8 -1.57 -10.69 -3.70
C ALA A 8 -2.18 -10.01 -2.47
N LEU A 9 -3.14 -10.65 -1.80
CA LEU A 9 -3.71 -10.15 -0.54
C LEU A 9 -2.63 -9.97 0.54
N TRP A 10 -1.78 -10.98 0.74
CA TRP A 10 -0.70 -10.91 1.72
C TRP A 10 0.31 -9.80 1.39
N GLN A 11 0.64 -9.62 0.11
CA GLN A 11 1.51 -8.54 -0.34
C GLN A 11 0.92 -7.16 -0.06
N GLU A 12 -0.37 -6.96 -0.33
CA GLU A 12 -1.06 -5.70 -0.04
C GLU A 12 -1.04 -5.37 1.45
N ILE A 13 -1.36 -6.35 2.31
CA ILE A 13 -1.35 -6.19 3.76
C ILE A 13 0.05 -5.86 4.27
N ALA A 14 1.05 -6.65 3.87
CA ALA A 14 2.44 -6.44 4.31
C ALA A 14 2.98 -5.07 3.86
N PHE A 15 2.65 -4.65 2.64
CA PHE A 15 3.03 -3.35 2.12
C PHE A 15 2.45 -2.20 2.96
N LEU A 16 1.15 -2.28 3.28
CA LEU A 16 0.50 -1.25 4.09
C LEU A 16 0.99 -1.26 5.54
N ALA A 17 1.14 -2.43 6.16
CA ALA A 17 1.69 -2.55 7.51
C ALA A 17 3.08 -1.92 7.62
N TYR A 18 3.95 -2.16 6.63
CA TYR A 18 5.30 -1.61 6.61
C TYR A 18 5.32 -0.08 6.51
N HIS A 19 4.48 0.52 5.66
CA HIS A 19 4.51 1.96 5.39
C HIS A 19 3.65 2.80 6.35
N LEU A 20 2.54 2.25 6.83
CA LEU A 20 1.57 2.97 7.66
C LEU A 20 1.68 2.59 9.14
N HIS A 21 2.37 1.49 9.47
CA HIS A 21 2.48 0.93 10.81
C HIS A 21 1.12 0.65 11.48
N TRP A 22 0.09 0.43 10.67
CA TRP A 22 -1.23 0.01 11.15
C TRP A 22 -1.20 -1.43 11.65
N SER A 23 -2.11 -1.75 12.57
CA SER A 23 -2.23 -3.09 13.10
C SER A 23 -2.77 -4.06 12.04
N MET A 24 -2.54 -5.36 12.24
CA MET A 24 -3.09 -6.38 11.35
C MET A 24 -4.62 -6.33 11.34
N ASP A 25 -5.25 -6.08 12.49
CA ASP A 25 -6.70 -6.05 12.62
C ASP A 25 -7.31 -4.91 11.79
N ASP A 26 -6.72 -3.71 11.85
CA ASP A 26 -7.18 -2.56 11.05
C ASP A 26 -7.07 -2.82 9.54
N LEU A 27 -6.02 -3.55 9.11
CA LEU A 27 -5.79 -3.86 7.70
C LEU A 27 -6.71 -4.96 7.17
N LEU A 28 -7.07 -5.93 8.03
CA LEU A 28 -7.99 -7.00 7.69
C LEU A 28 -9.45 -6.53 7.63
N ASP A 29 -9.79 -5.44 8.32
CA ASP A 29 -11.13 -4.84 8.30
C ASP A 29 -11.41 -4.01 7.03
N LEU A 30 -10.36 -3.66 6.27
CA LEU A 30 -10.51 -2.95 4.99
C LEU A 30 -11.22 -3.81 3.93
N GLU A 31 -12.24 -3.24 3.31
CA GLU A 31 -12.80 -3.81 2.09
C GLU A 31 -11.71 -3.99 1.02
N HIS A 32 -11.85 -5.04 0.21
CA HIS A 32 -10.83 -5.40 -0.78
C HIS A 32 -10.46 -4.22 -1.70
N MET A 33 -11.43 -3.46 -2.18
CA MET A 33 -11.19 -2.30 -3.06
C MET A 33 -10.58 -1.10 -2.33
N ASP A 34 -10.90 -0.92 -1.05
CA ASP A 34 -10.31 0.14 -0.25
C ASP A 34 -8.84 -0.14 0.05
N ARG A 35 -8.50 -1.41 0.34
CA ARG A 35 -7.11 -1.82 0.49
C ARG A 35 -6.30 -1.60 -0.79
N VAL A 36 -6.83 -2.00 -1.95
CA VAL A 36 -6.19 -1.75 -3.26
C VAL A 36 -6.00 -0.25 -3.50
N ARG A 37 -7.00 0.57 -3.16
CA ARG A 37 -6.93 2.03 -3.27
C ARG A 37 -5.84 2.61 -2.36
N MET A 38 -5.75 2.12 -1.14
CA MET A 38 -4.74 2.56 -0.16
C MET A 38 -3.33 2.24 -0.64
N VAL A 39 -3.09 1.04 -1.15
CA VAL A 39 -1.78 0.65 -1.73
C VAL A 39 -1.37 1.63 -2.82
N ARG A 40 -2.28 1.93 -3.76
CA ARG A 40 -2.00 2.89 -4.84
C ARG A 40 -1.69 4.29 -4.31
N ALA A 41 -2.43 4.75 -3.30
CA ALA A 41 -2.21 6.06 -2.70
C ALA A 41 -0.82 6.17 -2.05
N VAL A 42 -0.40 5.15 -1.29
CA VAL A 42 0.90 5.09 -0.64
C VAL A 42 2.04 5.01 -1.66
N VAL A 43 1.90 4.21 -2.72
CA VAL A 43 2.88 4.16 -3.83
C VAL A 43 3.06 5.55 -4.44
N ASN A 44 1.96 6.22 -4.81
CA ASN A 44 2.02 7.55 -5.42
C ASN A 44 2.65 8.59 -4.47
N LEU A 45 2.41 8.50 -3.16
CA LEU A 45 3.03 9.38 -2.16
C LEU A 45 4.53 9.18 -2.10
N ASN A 46 4.98 7.92 -2.03
CA ASN A 46 6.40 7.58 -2.01
C ASN A 46 7.12 8.03 -3.29
N GLU A 47 6.51 7.82 -4.46
CA GLU A 47 7.08 8.27 -5.73
C GLU A 47 7.29 9.79 -5.76
N ARG A 48 6.29 10.57 -5.33
CA ARG A 48 6.42 12.03 -5.24
C ARG A 48 7.47 12.47 -4.23
N ALA A 49 7.56 11.79 -3.09
CA ALA A 49 8.58 12.07 -2.09
C ALA A 49 9.99 11.84 -2.67
N TRP A 50 10.21 10.73 -3.36
CA TRP A 50 11.49 10.43 -4.00
C TRP A 50 11.82 11.35 -5.17
N GLN A 51 10.82 11.78 -5.94
CA GLN A 51 11.02 12.76 -7.00
C GLN A 51 11.52 14.09 -6.43
N SER A 52 10.84 14.59 -5.39
CA SER A 52 11.26 15.81 -4.68
C SER A 52 12.70 15.72 -4.18
N VAL A 53 13.06 14.61 -3.51
CA VAL A 53 14.45 14.40 -3.03
C VAL A 53 15.47 14.45 -4.17
N ARG A 54 15.17 13.89 -5.34
CA ARG A 54 16.08 13.93 -6.51
C ARG A 54 16.22 15.33 -7.10
N GLU A 55 15.13 16.09 -7.14
CA GLU A 55 15.12 17.46 -7.66
C GLU A 55 15.90 18.43 -6.77
N PHE A 56 15.83 18.27 -5.44
CA PHE A 56 16.57 19.11 -4.49
C PHE A 56 18.01 18.65 -4.23
N GLY A 57 18.35 17.40 -4.57
CA GLY A 57 19.68 16.83 -4.39
C GLY A 57 20.61 16.97 -5.62
N ALA A 58 20.11 17.49 -6.74
CA ALA A 58 20.85 17.80 -7.96
C ALA A 58 21.23 19.28 -8.02
#